data_AF-A0A9D9V4P1-F1
#
_entry.id   AF-A0A9D9V4P1-F1
#
_cell.length_a   1.000
_cell.length_b   1.000
_cell.length_c   1.000
_cell.angle_alpha   90.00
_cell.angle_beta   90.00
_cell.angle_gamma   90.00
#
_symmetry.space_group_name_H-M   'P 1'
#
loop_
_entity.id
_entity.type
_entity.pdbx_description
1 polymer ?
#
loop_
_entity_poly.entity_id
_entity_poly.type
_entity_poly.pdbx_seq_one_letter_code
_entity_poly.pdbx_strand_id
1 'polypeptide(L)'
;MVKKVHFFDSVSSYLPIGSKENRQNASANLASDWERLSNEPNVYLNGQPLSTFREYFKSDEGVIEFFDKEFYQKLGLPDGQKQAVLTYLASHFQQQGFMYPVSNTLTYTLMEAGKNDGYGLTPDDKTSVKHMNITVSSEGLTIQELVEVKQVTCTLGKAYKELKPDPDTDTTAAKPYVIKAEGTLHFNFKGDASDPVITVKSNKISVGRADLEPVLRPIDFITKIMNFIAQICGFNKVEVEDDESQNKPSM
;
A
#
# COMPACT_ATOMS: atom_id res chain seq x y z
N MET A 1 -25.51 6.58 -43.59
CA MET A 1 -24.06 6.29 -43.64
C MET A 1 -23.48 6.61 -42.26
N VAL A 2 -23.31 5.60 -41.40
CA VAL A 2 -22.89 5.79 -39.99
C VAL A 2 -21.39 5.55 -39.92
N LYS A 3 -20.60 6.59 -39.61
CA LYS A 3 -19.17 6.44 -39.30
C LYS A 3 -19.03 5.83 -37.91
N LYS A 4 -18.48 4.62 -37.83
CA LYS A 4 -17.99 4.01 -36.59
C LYS A 4 -16.88 4.90 -36.01
N VAL A 5 -17.09 5.36 -34.77
CA VAL A 5 -16.03 5.93 -33.95
C VAL A 5 -15.39 4.79 -33.19
N HIS A 6 -14.10 4.56 -33.42
CA HIS A 6 -13.28 3.66 -32.61
C HIS A 6 -13.09 4.30 -31.23
N PHE A 7 -13.54 3.62 -30.19
CA PHE A 7 -13.10 3.91 -28.83
C PHE A 7 -11.70 3.32 -28.66
N PHE A 8 -10.77 4.14 -28.22
CA PHE A 8 -9.51 3.66 -27.66
C PHE A 8 -9.85 2.95 -26.35
N ASP A 9 -9.51 1.67 -26.25
CA ASP A 9 -9.48 0.93 -25.00
C ASP A 9 -8.34 1.51 -24.14
N SER A 10 -8.65 2.49 -23.31
CA SER A 10 -7.79 2.82 -22.17
C SER A 10 -8.04 1.77 -21.09
N VAL A 11 -7.28 0.68 -21.16
CA VAL A 11 -7.20 -0.28 -20.06
C VAL A 11 -6.45 0.41 -18.92
N SER A 12 -7.18 1.19 -18.12
CA SER A 12 -6.75 1.54 -16.77
C SER A 12 -6.85 0.25 -15.98
N SER A 13 -5.75 -0.50 -15.91
CA SER A 13 -5.65 -1.72 -15.11
C SER A 13 -5.53 -1.38 -13.63
N TYR A 14 -6.52 -0.69 -13.07
CA TYR A 14 -6.76 -0.67 -11.64
C TYR A 14 -7.92 -1.62 -11.39
N LEU A 15 -7.58 -2.90 -11.21
CA LEU A 15 -8.54 -3.85 -10.68
C LEU A 15 -8.96 -3.35 -9.30
N PRO A 16 -10.26 -3.34 -8.96
CA PRO A 16 -10.69 -3.07 -7.59
C PRO A 16 -9.92 -3.99 -6.64
N ILE A 17 -9.53 -3.48 -5.44
CA ILE A 17 -8.89 -4.26 -4.38
C ILE A 17 -9.52 -5.64 -4.39
N GLY A 18 -8.73 -6.64 -4.76
CA GLY A 18 -9.27 -7.90 -5.23
C GLY A 18 -10.32 -8.43 -4.26
N SER A 19 -11.55 -8.56 -4.74
CA SER A 19 -12.51 -9.46 -4.12
C SER A 19 -11.80 -10.80 -3.86
N LYS A 20 -12.24 -11.55 -2.85
CA LYS A 20 -11.66 -12.87 -2.54
C LYS A 20 -11.54 -13.75 -3.81
N GLU A 21 -12.46 -13.56 -4.76
CA GLU A 21 -12.48 -14.15 -6.10
C GLU A 21 -11.40 -13.62 -7.06
N ASN A 22 -11.09 -12.32 -7.07
CA ASN A 22 -10.01 -11.75 -7.90
C ASN A 22 -8.62 -12.18 -7.41
N ARG A 23 -8.44 -12.43 -6.11
CA ARG A 23 -7.16 -12.93 -5.56
C ARG A 23 -6.92 -14.42 -5.79
N GLN A 24 -7.98 -15.20 -6.00
CA GLN A 24 -7.87 -16.60 -6.39
C GLN A 24 -7.70 -16.79 -7.91
N ASN A 25 -8.17 -15.83 -8.72
CA ASN A 25 -8.17 -15.93 -10.18
C ASN A 25 -7.13 -15.05 -10.90
N ALA A 26 -6.61 -13.99 -10.28
CA ALA A 26 -5.42 -13.32 -10.78
C ALA A 26 -4.22 -14.20 -10.39
N SER A 27 -3.54 -14.77 -11.38
CA SER A 27 -2.21 -15.34 -11.16
C SER A 27 -1.30 -14.22 -10.66
N ALA A 28 -1.23 -14.05 -9.34
CA ALA A 28 -0.28 -13.17 -8.69
C ALA A 28 1.09 -13.52 -9.25
N ASN A 29 1.72 -12.57 -9.92
CA ASN A 29 2.98 -12.81 -10.59
C ASN A 29 4.07 -12.56 -9.53
N LEU A 30 4.15 -13.46 -8.56
CA LEU A 30 4.85 -13.28 -7.28
C LEU A 30 6.30 -12.83 -7.51
N ALA A 31 7.03 -13.49 -8.41
CA ALA A 31 8.36 -13.09 -8.85
C ALA A 31 8.40 -11.65 -9.38
N SER A 32 7.52 -11.30 -10.31
CA SER A 32 7.47 -9.97 -10.93
C SER A 32 7.10 -8.86 -9.93
N ASP A 33 6.24 -9.16 -8.96
CA ASP A 33 5.85 -8.22 -7.92
C ASP A 33 7.03 -7.88 -7.02
N TRP A 34 7.77 -8.89 -6.57
CA TRP A 34 8.97 -8.73 -5.74
C TRP A 34 10.15 -8.15 -6.52
N GLU A 35 10.33 -8.52 -7.79
CA GLU A 35 11.32 -7.91 -8.67
C GLU A 35 11.06 -6.41 -8.79
N ARG A 36 9.81 -6.01 -9.02
CA ARG A 36 9.43 -4.59 -9.11
C ARG A 36 9.70 -3.85 -7.80
N LEU A 37 9.30 -4.43 -6.67
CA LEU A 37 9.59 -3.85 -5.35
C LEU A 37 11.10 -3.71 -5.12
N SER A 38 11.90 -4.68 -5.55
CA SER A 38 13.37 -4.64 -5.41
C SER A 38 14.07 -3.62 -6.31
N ASN A 39 13.35 -3.07 -7.30
CA ASN A 39 13.81 -1.97 -8.14
C ASN A 39 13.55 -0.60 -7.50
N GLU A 40 12.72 -0.54 -6.46
CA GLU A 40 12.50 0.68 -5.69
C GLU A 40 13.74 0.99 -4.83
N PRO A 41 14.32 2.19 -4.93
CA PRO A 41 15.61 2.50 -4.29
C PRO A 41 15.55 2.62 -2.77
N ASN A 42 14.35 2.81 -2.20
CA ASN A 42 14.14 3.13 -0.79
C ASN A 42 13.39 2.01 -0.04
N VAL A 43 13.51 0.77 -0.51
CA VAL A 43 12.92 -0.40 0.14
C VAL A 43 14.01 -1.23 0.80
N TYR A 44 13.84 -1.51 2.08
CA TYR A 44 14.83 -2.20 2.91
C TYR A 44 14.21 -3.41 3.61
N LEU A 45 14.99 -4.48 3.75
CA LEU A 45 14.69 -5.64 4.57
C LEU A 45 15.77 -5.78 5.65
N ASN A 46 15.39 -5.68 6.91
CA ASN A 46 16.29 -5.70 8.06
C ASN A 46 17.47 -4.72 7.90
N GLY A 47 17.18 -3.51 7.38
CA GLY A 47 18.17 -2.46 7.12
C GLY A 47 19.03 -2.64 5.86
N GLN A 48 18.89 -3.75 5.13
CA GLN A 48 19.59 -3.97 3.85
C GLN A 48 18.70 -3.59 2.67
N PRO A 49 19.21 -2.93 1.61
CA PRO A 49 18.42 -2.66 0.41
C PRO A 49 17.81 -3.95 -0.16
N LEU A 50 16.52 -3.93 -0.50
CA LEU A 50 15.85 -5.11 -1.04
C LEU A 50 16.47 -5.56 -2.38
N SER A 51 17.10 -4.62 -3.10
CA SER A 51 17.86 -4.90 -4.33
C SER A 51 18.99 -5.91 -4.14
N THR A 52 19.52 -6.10 -2.92
CA THR A 52 20.51 -7.12 -2.59
C THR A 52 19.99 -8.54 -2.80
N PHE A 53 18.66 -8.75 -2.78
CA PHE A 53 18.02 -10.07 -2.89
C PHE A 53 17.46 -10.36 -4.28
N ARG A 54 17.72 -9.51 -5.29
CA ARG A 54 17.14 -9.59 -6.65
C ARG A 54 17.23 -10.96 -7.32
N GLU A 55 18.29 -11.71 -7.04
CA GLU A 55 18.47 -13.04 -7.62
C GLU A 55 17.34 -14.02 -7.25
N TYR A 56 16.76 -13.88 -6.05
CA TYR A 56 15.62 -14.67 -5.63
C TYR A 56 14.33 -14.33 -6.39
N PHE A 57 14.22 -13.13 -6.98
CA PHE A 57 12.97 -12.65 -7.57
C PHE A 57 12.83 -12.97 -9.07
N LYS A 58 13.68 -13.86 -9.60
CA LYS A 58 13.64 -14.30 -10.99
C LYS A 58 12.60 -15.40 -11.25
N SER A 59 12.13 -16.09 -10.21
CA SER A 59 11.06 -17.08 -10.30
C SER A 59 10.27 -17.15 -8.99
N ASP A 60 9.06 -17.70 -9.04
CA ASP A 60 8.21 -17.83 -7.86
C ASP A 60 8.86 -18.75 -6.81
N GLU A 61 9.52 -19.83 -7.24
CA GLU A 61 10.27 -20.72 -6.34
C GLU A 61 11.42 -19.99 -5.62
N GLY A 62 12.10 -19.09 -6.32
CA GLY A 62 13.13 -18.24 -5.73
C GLY A 62 12.55 -17.30 -4.66
N VAL A 63 11.36 -16.75 -4.89
CA VAL A 63 10.66 -15.93 -3.88
C VAL A 63 10.28 -16.77 -2.67
N ILE A 64 9.81 -18.02 -2.86
CA ILE A 64 9.53 -18.94 -1.75
C ILE A 64 10.81 -19.27 -0.97
N GLU A 65 11.93 -19.48 -1.64
CA GLU A 65 13.24 -19.70 -0.99
C GLU A 65 13.67 -18.47 -0.18
N PHE A 66 13.45 -17.27 -0.72
CA PHE A 66 13.67 -16.01 -0.01
C PHE A 66 12.77 -15.87 1.22
N PHE A 67 11.49 -16.22 1.13
CA PHE A 67 10.60 -16.25 2.30
C PHE A 67 11.07 -17.24 3.36
N ASP A 68 11.57 -18.40 2.96
CA ASP A 68 12.13 -19.36 3.93
C ASP A 68 13.34 -18.76 4.66
N LYS A 69 14.32 -18.27 3.92
CA LYS A 69 15.60 -17.80 4.46
C LYS A 69 15.49 -16.49 5.23
N GLU A 70 14.80 -15.51 4.65
CA GLU A 70 14.80 -14.15 5.18
C GLU A 70 13.63 -13.86 6.11
N PHE A 71 12.57 -14.66 6.04
CA PHE A 71 11.38 -14.50 6.88
C PHE A 71 11.28 -15.66 7.88
N TYR A 72 10.90 -16.85 7.42
CA TYR A 72 10.54 -17.97 8.28
C TYR A 72 11.63 -18.35 9.28
N GLN A 73 12.87 -18.52 8.82
CA GLN A 73 14.00 -18.89 9.69
C GLN A 73 14.26 -17.86 10.80
N LYS A 74 13.90 -16.58 10.58
CA LYS A 74 14.07 -15.51 11.56
C LYS A 74 12.89 -15.37 12.53
N LEU A 75 11.72 -15.90 12.18
CA LEU A 75 10.55 -15.92 13.06
C LEU A 75 10.72 -16.87 14.26
N GLY A 76 11.62 -17.84 14.16
CA GLY A 76 11.89 -18.79 15.26
C GLY A 76 10.70 -19.71 15.58
N LEU A 77 9.86 -20.00 14.59
CA LEU A 77 8.70 -20.88 14.72
C LEU A 77 9.10 -22.37 14.53
N PRO A 78 8.30 -23.32 15.05
CA PRO A 78 8.56 -24.74 14.84
C PRO A 78 8.40 -25.16 13.37
N ASP A 79 9.25 -26.08 12.88
CA ASP A 79 9.26 -26.58 11.49
C ASP A 79 7.90 -27.03 10.94
N GLY A 80 7.02 -27.55 11.81
CA GLY A 80 5.65 -27.93 11.42
C GLY A 80 4.79 -26.76 10.93
N GLN A 81 5.18 -25.51 11.19
CA GLN A 81 4.47 -24.30 10.76
C GLN A 81 5.04 -23.69 9.48
N LYS A 82 6.20 -24.16 8.99
CA LYS A 82 6.91 -23.59 7.83
C LYS A 82 6.00 -23.41 6.62
N GLN A 83 5.34 -24.48 6.20
CA GLN A 83 4.53 -24.45 4.98
C GLN A 83 3.37 -23.45 5.09
N ALA A 84 2.75 -23.33 6.27
CA ALA A 84 1.67 -22.38 6.52
C ALA A 84 2.15 -20.94 6.37
N VAL A 85 3.30 -20.60 6.96
CA VAL A 85 3.90 -19.26 6.83
C VAL A 85 4.25 -18.94 5.38
N LEU A 86 4.92 -19.85 4.67
CA LEU A 86 5.33 -19.63 3.28
C LEU A 86 4.12 -19.43 2.36
N THR A 87 3.07 -20.24 2.54
CA THR A 87 1.82 -20.10 1.81
C THR A 87 1.12 -18.78 2.13
N TYR A 88 1.11 -18.36 3.40
CA TYR A 88 0.54 -17.07 3.80
C TYR A 88 1.28 -15.91 3.12
N LEU A 89 2.61 -15.87 3.20
CA LEU A 89 3.43 -14.84 2.58
C LEU A 89 3.21 -14.79 1.07
N ALA A 90 3.26 -15.94 0.37
CA ALA A 90 3.06 -16.00 -1.08
C ALA A 90 1.68 -15.51 -1.54
N SER A 91 0.63 -15.73 -0.76
CA SER A 91 -0.73 -15.32 -1.12
C SER A 91 -1.06 -13.87 -0.76
N HIS A 92 -0.44 -13.33 0.30
CA HIS A 92 -0.80 -12.02 0.85
C HIS A 92 0.25 -10.93 0.61
N PHE A 93 1.53 -11.26 0.42
CA PHE A 93 2.61 -10.30 0.18
C PHE A 93 2.89 -10.14 -1.33
N GLN A 94 1.88 -9.59 -2.01
CA GLN A 94 1.89 -9.26 -3.44
C GLN A 94 1.39 -7.82 -3.64
N GLN A 95 1.44 -7.29 -4.86
CA GLN A 95 1.09 -5.89 -5.15
C GLN A 95 -0.31 -5.48 -4.69
N GLN A 96 -1.28 -6.39 -4.81
CA GLN A 96 -2.67 -6.15 -4.40
C GLN A 96 -2.94 -6.49 -2.92
N GLY A 97 -1.92 -6.99 -2.21
CA GLY A 97 -1.96 -7.37 -0.81
C GLY A 97 -1.12 -6.43 0.06
N PHE A 98 -0.37 -6.98 1.00
CA PHE A 98 0.41 -6.25 1.99
C PHE A 98 1.74 -5.69 1.51
N MET A 99 2.03 -5.75 0.21
CA MET A 99 3.27 -5.19 -0.31
C MET A 99 3.32 -3.67 -0.17
N TYR A 100 2.20 -2.97 -0.36
CA TYR A 100 2.12 -1.50 -0.33
C TYR A 100 0.92 -1.01 0.50
N PRO A 101 0.87 -1.33 1.81
CA PRO A 101 -0.34 -1.13 2.62
C PRO A 101 -0.79 0.34 2.71
N VAL A 102 0.14 1.29 2.68
CA VAL A 102 -0.14 2.72 2.79
C VAL A 102 -0.41 3.33 1.42
N SER A 103 0.47 3.13 0.42
CA SER A 103 0.25 3.73 -0.90
C SER A 103 -0.99 3.17 -1.60
N ASN A 104 -1.28 1.86 -1.48
CA ASN A 104 -2.52 1.30 -2.02
C ASN A 104 -3.73 1.95 -1.34
N THR A 105 -3.77 1.95 0.00
CA THR A 105 -4.87 2.55 0.76
C THR A 105 -5.07 4.03 0.40
N LEU A 106 -3.98 4.79 0.24
CA LEU A 106 -4.02 6.19 -0.16
C LEU A 106 -4.62 6.36 -1.56
N THR A 107 -4.17 5.58 -2.54
CA THR A 107 -4.71 5.63 -3.90
C THR A 107 -6.21 5.35 -3.92
N TYR A 108 -6.68 4.31 -3.24
CA TYR A 108 -8.11 4.01 -3.17
C TYR A 108 -8.91 5.11 -2.47
N THR A 109 -8.37 5.62 -1.37
CA THR A 109 -8.96 6.73 -0.62
C THR A 109 -9.14 7.97 -1.49
N LEU A 110 -8.13 8.33 -2.27
CA LEU A 110 -8.17 9.46 -3.19
C LEU A 110 -9.17 9.27 -4.33
N MET A 111 -9.22 8.06 -4.88
CA MET A 111 -10.20 7.71 -5.91
C MET A 111 -11.64 7.77 -5.37
N GLU A 112 -11.89 7.29 -4.15
CA GLU A 112 -13.21 7.35 -3.51
C GLU A 112 -13.63 8.76 -3.15
N ALA A 113 -12.72 9.56 -2.60
CA ALA A 113 -13.00 10.96 -2.25
C ALA A 113 -13.46 11.74 -3.49
N GLY A 114 -12.81 11.53 -4.63
CA GLY A 114 -13.21 12.18 -5.88
C GLY A 114 -14.55 11.70 -6.44
N LYS A 115 -14.94 10.42 -6.22
CA LYS A 115 -16.17 9.85 -6.81
C LYS A 115 -17.42 10.61 -6.39
N ASN A 116 -17.46 11.11 -5.15
CA ASN A 116 -18.60 11.89 -4.64
C ASN A 116 -18.78 13.22 -5.39
N ASP A 117 -17.71 13.74 -5.98
CA ASP A 117 -17.67 15.01 -6.69
C ASP A 117 -17.51 14.84 -8.22
N GLY A 118 -17.59 13.60 -8.73
CA GLY A 118 -17.52 13.30 -10.17
C GLY A 118 -16.12 13.33 -10.79
N TYR A 119 -15.06 13.29 -9.98
CA TYR A 119 -13.66 13.18 -10.43
C TYR A 119 -12.93 12.00 -9.77
N GLY A 120 -11.72 11.67 -10.22
CA GLY A 120 -10.86 10.70 -9.53
C GLY A 120 -9.51 11.34 -9.27
N LEU A 121 -9.08 11.40 -8.01
CA LEU A 121 -7.71 11.78 -7.67
C LEU A 121 -6.82 10.54 -7.67
N THR A 122 -5.65 10.67 -8.28
CA THR A 122 -4.66 9.59 -8.31
C THR A 122 -3.28 10.18 -8.05
N PRO A 123 -2.47 9.62 -7.13
CA PRO A 123 -1.08 10.01 -7.00
C PRO A 123 -0.35 9.85 -8.34
N ASP A 124 0.52 10.80 -8.67
CA ASP A 124 1.47 10.58 -9.76
C ASP A 124 2.63 9.73 -9.24
N ASP A 125 2.67 8.46 -9.64
CA ASP A 125 3.70 7.51 -9.23
C ASP A 125 5.11 7.95 -9.63
N LYS A 126 5.29 8.76 -10.68
CA LYS A 126 6.62 9.20 -11.13
C LYS A 126 7.26 10.23 -10.22
N THR A 127 6.43 11.01 -9.54
CA THR A 127 6.88 12.10 -8.66
C THR A 127 6.74 11.74 -7.19
N SER A 128 6.00 10.68 -6.89
CA SER A 128 5.86 10.14 -5.54
C SER A 128 7.13 9.44 -5.08
N VAL A 129 7.47 9.59 -3.80
CA VAL A 129 8.58 8.89 -3.17
C VAL A 129 8.01 7.93 -2.14
N LYS A 130 8.36 6.65 -2.25
CA LYS A 130 7.99 5.62 -1.29
C LYS A 130 9.23 5.20 -0.52
N HIS A 131 9.12 5.11 0.79
CA HIS A 131 10.12 4.55 1.68
C HIS A 131 9.49 3.38 2.41
N MET A 132 10.14 2.23 2.39
CA MET A 132 9.63 1.04 3.04
C MET A 132 10.73 0.34 3.83
N ASN A 133 10.41 -0.02 5.06
CA ASN A 133 11.26 -0.85 5.89
C ASN A 133 10.49 -2.08 6.33
N ILE A 134 11.01 -3.24 5.96
CA ILE A 134 10.50 -4.55 6.34
C ILE A 134 11.46 -5.09 7.40
N THR A 135 10.95 -5.41 8.58
CA THR A 135 11.75 -6.02 9.66
C THR A 135 11.16 -7.37 10.01
N VAL A 136 12.01 -8.39 10.08
CA VAL A 136 11.64 -9.74 10.53
C VAL A 136 12.40 -10.03 11.81
N SER A 137 11.67 -10.42 12.85
CA SER A 137 12.24 -10.85 14.12
C SER A 137 11.50 -12.08 14.64
N SER A 138 11.95 -12.60 15.78
CA SER A 138 11.22 -13.65 16.47
C SER A 138 9.86 -13.20 16.99
N GLU A 139 9.52 -11.91 16.97
CA GLU A 139 8.21 -11.40 17.36
C GLU A 139 7.21 -11.38 16.19
N GLY A 140 7.72 -11.44 14.95
CA GLY A 140 6.88 -11.37 13.77
C GLY A 140 7.54 -10.62 12.63
N LEU A 141 6.69 -10.14 11.74
CA LEU A 141 7.05 -9.34 10.58
C LEU A 141 6.44 -7.95 10.71
N THR A 142 7.24 -6.91 10.49
CA THR A 142 6.78 -5.51 10.54
C THR A 142 7.04 -4.85 9.21
N ILE A 143 6.02 -4.19 8.65
CA ILE A 143 6.13 -3.36 7.45
C ILE A 143 5.85 -1.91 7.85
N GLN A 144 6.82 -1.04 7.61
CA GLN A 144 6.67 0.40 7.76
C GLN A 144 6.74 1.00 6.36
N GLU A 145 5.70 1.72 5.95
CA GLU A 145 5.68 2.41 4.67
C GLU A 145 5.41 3.89 4.91
N LEU A 146 6.23 4.73 4.27
CA LEU A 146 6.06 6.17 4.17
C LEU A 146 5.95 6.54 2.69
N VAL A 147 4.94 7.33 2.35
CA VAL A 147 4.63 7.76 0.99
C VAL A 147 4.56 9.27 0.98
N GLU A 148 5.36 9.90 0.13
CA GLU A 148 5.32 11.34 -0.14
C GLU A 148 4.86 11.57 -1.59
N VAL A 149 3.62 12.00 -1.74
CA VAL A 149 3.02 12.34 -3.04
C VAL A 149 3.34 13.80 -3.33
N LYS A 150 4.11 14.05 -4.40
CA LYS A 150 4.45 15.42 -4.84
C LYS A 150 3.44 16.00 -5.82
N GLN A 151 2.71 15.16 -6.53
CA GLN A 151 1.68 15.57 -7.46
C GLN A 151 0.53 14.58 -7.45
N VAL A 152 -0.69 15.10 -7.57
CA VAL A 152 -1.89 14.31 -7.81
C VAL A 152 -2.44 14.69 -9.19
N THR A 153 -2.90 13.69 -9.94
CA THR A 153 -3.60 13.89 -11.20
C THR A 153 -5.10 13.76 -10.94
N CYS A 154 -5.86 14.68 -11.53
CA CYS A 154 -7.32 14.62 -11.53
C CYS A 154 -7.79 14.00 -12.86
N THR A 155 -8.30 12.78 -12.81
CA THR A 155 -8.90 12.13 -13.97
C THR A 155 -10.37 12.52 -14.03
N LEU A 156 -10.78 13.24 -15.07
CA LEU A 156 -12.15 13.77 -15.20
C LEU A 156 -13.00 12.98 -16.19
N GLY A 157 -14.20 12.59 -15.74
CA GLY A 157 -15.31 12.30 -16.62
C GLY A 157 -15.94 13.60 -17.13
N LYS A 158 -15.60 14.05 -18.34
CA LYS A 158 -16.24 15.08 -19.20
C LYS A 158 -16.66 16.46 -18.63
N ALA A 159 -16.69 16.72 -17.33
CA ALA A 159 -17.41 17.86 -16.75
C ALA A 159 -16.54 19.04 -16.25
N TYR A 160 -15.21 18.95 -16.24
CA TYR A 160 -14.37 20.07 -15.81
C TYR A 160 -13.28 20.37 -16.84
N LYS A 161 -13.51 21.40 -17.65
CA LYS A 161 -12.46 22.04 -18.45
C LYS A 161 -11.65 23.08 -17.63
N GLU A 162 -11.90 23.22 -16.32
CA GLU A 162 -11.44 24.40 -15.57
C GLU A 162 -10.83 24.11 -14.20
N LEU A 163 -10.33 22.90 -13.96
CA LEU A 163 -9.20 22.70 -13.06
C LEU A 163 -7.99 22.41 -13.93
N LYS A 164 -7.62 23.40 -14.77
CA LYS A 164 -6.22 23.46 -15.18
C LYS A 164 -5.43 23.63 -13.87
N PRO A 165 -4.31 22.93 -13.65
CA PRO A 165 -3.33 23.46 -12.72
C PRO A 165 -3.14 24.91 -13.13
N ASP A 166 -3.48 25.86 -12.26
CA ASP A 166 -3.17 27.25 -12.57
C ASP A 166 -1.64 27.28 -12.72
N PRO A 167 -1.12 27.56 -13.93
CA PRO A 167 0.33 27.60 -14.14
C PRO A 167 1.00 28.64 -13.24
N ASP A 168 0.22 29.56 -12.67
CA ASP A 168 0.61 30.58 -11.68
C ASP A 168 0.10 30.29 -10.26
N THR A 169 -0.60 29.17 -10.00
CA THR A 169 -0.62 28.64 -8.62
C THR A 169 0.77 28.12 -8.36
N ASP A 170 1.58 29.01 -7.81
CA ASP A 170 2.80 28.68 -7.12
C ASP A 170 2.52 27.44 -6.26
N THR A 171 2.98 26.29 -6.74
CA THR A 171 2.95 25.01 -6.02
C THR A 171 4.02 24.99 -4.94
N THR A 172 4.40 26.17 -4.45
CA THR A 172 4.94 26.39 -3.10
C THR A 172 3.86 26.05 -2.09
N ALA A 173 3.43 24.78 -2.09
CA ALA A 173 3.14 24.14 -0.83
C ALA A 173 4.31 24.51 0.09
N ALA A 174 4.01 25.12 1.24
CA ALA A 174 5.02 25.46 2.25
C ALA A 174 5.82 24.21 2.70
N LYS A 175 5.41 23.02 2.25
CA LYS A 175 6.01 21.71 2.42
C LYS A 175 6.34 21.09 1.05
N PRO A 176 7.41 20.31 0.91
CA PRO A 176 7.86 19.74 -0.37
C PRO A 176 6.97 18.59 -0.92
N TYR A 177 5.75 18.43 -0.40
CA TYR A 177 4.81 17.35 -0.75
C TYR A 177 3.37 17.87 -0.75
N VAL A 178 2.50 17.20 -1.51
CA VAL A 178 1.05 17.43 -1.54
C VAL A 178 0.35 16.57 -0.50
N ILE A 179 0.73 15.30 -0.40
CA ILE A 179 0.26 14.37 0.64
C ILE A 179 1.47 13.60 1.18
N LYS A 180 1.56 13.47 2.49
CA LYS A 180 2.49 12.56 3.15
C LYS A 180 1.67 11.59 4.00
N ALA A 181 1.79 10.30 3.74
CA ALA A 181 1.10 9.26 4.49
C ALA A 181 2.11 8.23 5.01
N GLU A 182 1.96 7.81 6.25
CA GLU A 182 2.78 6.75 6.83
C GLU A 182 1.90 5.73 7.56
N GLY A 183 2.41 4.52 7.68
CA GLY A 183 1.72 3.44 8.38
C GLY A 183 2.66 2.30 8.74
N THR A 184 2.37 1.66 9.88
CA THR A 184 3.11 0.49 10.38
C THR A 184 2.15 -0.67 10.60
N LEU A 185 2.39 -1.78 9.90
CA LEU A 185 1.70 -3.05 10.11
C LEU A 185 2.64 -4.05 10.78
N HIS A 186 2.13 -4.77 11.77
CA HIS A 186 2.83 -5.87 12.42
C HIS A 186 2.03 -7.16 12.28
N PHE A 187 2.70 -8.24 11.90
CA PHE A 187 2.13 -9.57 11.68
C PHE A 187 2.75 -10.54 12.69
N ASN A 188 1.93 -11.06 13.60
CA ASN A 188 2.36 -12.01 14.62
C ASN A 188 1.86 -13.43 14.29
N PHE A 189 2.81 -14.33 14.04
CA PHE A 189 2.56 -15.72 13.63
C PHE A 189 2.58 -16.72 14.81
N LYS A 190 2.81 -16.28 16.06
CA LYS A 190 3.01 -17.19 17.22
C LYS A 190 1.77 -17.95 17.69
N GLY A 191 0.58 -17.60 17.21
CA GLY A 191 -0.67 -18.31 17.51
C GLY A 191 -1.05 -19.27 16.38
N ASP A 192 -1.33 -18.71 15.21
CA ASP A 192 -1.66 -19.45 14.00
C ASP A 192 -0.78 -18.94 12.84
N ALA A 193 0.09 -19.81 12.33
CA ALA A 193 0.98 -19.49 11.22
C ALA A 193 0.26 -19.27 9.88
N SER A 194 -0.93 -19.85 9.73
CA SER A 194 -1.78 -19.66 8.55
C SER A 194 -2.67 -18.43 8.66
N ASP A 195 -2.82 -17.89 9.87
CA ASP A 195 -3.70 -16.77 10.17
C ASP A 195 -3.11 -15.84 11.25
N PRO A 196 -2.03 -15.11 10.92
CA PRO A 196 -1.36 -14.24 11.88
C PRO A 196 -2.26 -13.09 12.32
N VAL A 197 -2.08 -12.65 13.57
CA VAL A 197 -2.71 -11.43 14.07
C VAL A 197 -2.03 -10.23 13.41
N ILE A 198 -2.82 -9.31 12.86
CA ILE A 198 -2.33 -8.10 12.20
C ILE A 198 -2.65 -6.89 13.09
N THR A 199 -1.62 -6.20 13.54
CA THR A 199 -1.73 -4.98 14.34
C THR A 199 -1.35 -3.76 13.52
N VAL A 200 -2.20 -2.73 13.51
CA VAL A 200 -1.85 -1.40 12.98
C VAL A 200 -1.27 -0.57 14.14
N LYS A 201 0.04 -0.32 14.12
CA LYS A 201 0.75 0.34 15.23
C LYS A 201 0.77 1.87 15.13
N SER A 202 0.80 2.38 13.91
CA SER A 202 0.77 3.81 13.67
C SER A 202 0.26 4.07 12.28
N ASN A 203 -0.36 5.22 12.10
CA ASN A 203 -0.68 5.78 10.82
C ASN A 203 -0.73 7.31 10.93
N LYS A 204 -0.37 7.98 9.85
CA LYS A 204 -0.48 9.43 9.79
C LYS A 204 -0.74 9.84 8.36
N ILE A 205 -1.58 10.85 8.19
CA ILE A 205 -1.72 11.55 6.92
C ILE A 205 -1.54 13.04 7.17
N SER A 206 -0.75 13.69 6.34
CA SER A 206 -0.45 15.11 6.36
C SER A 206 -0.69 15.66 4.97
N VAL A 207 -1.49 16.71 4.87
CA VAL A 207 -1.78 17.40 3.61
C VAL A 207 -0.92 18.65 3.55
N GLY A 208 -0.12 18.79 2.49
CA GLY A 208 0.74 19.95 2.27
C GLY A 208 0.04 21.10 1.54
N ARG A 209 -1.15 20.84 1.00
CA ARG A 209 -1.96 21.76 0.21
C ARG A 209 -3.30 22.06 0.90
N ALA A 210 -3.52 23.32 1.25
CA ALA A 210 -4.71 23.75 2.00
C ALA A 210 -6.03 23.49 1.25
N ASP A 211 -6.02 23.52 -0.08
CA ASP A 211 -7.18 23.25 -0.93
C ASP A 211 -7.60 21.77 -0.95
N LEU A 212 -6.70 20.85 -0.63
CA LEU A 212 -7.00 19.42 -0.50
C LEU A 212 -7.37 19.02 0.94
N GLU A 213 -7.09 19.87 1.93
CA GLU A 213 -7.37 19.56 3.34
C GLU A 213 -8.86 19.31 3.60
N PRO A 214 -9.84 20.08 3.07
CA PRO A 214 -11.26 19.78 3.26
C PRO A 214 -11.72 18.45 2.67
N VAL A 215 -11.05 17.99 1.60
CA VAL A 215 -11.38 16.72 0.92
C VAL A 215 -10.79 15.53 1.67
N LEU A 216 -9.59 15.69 2.25
CA LEU A 216 -8.82 14.60 2.87
C LEU A 216 -8.96 14.52 4.40
N ARG A 217 -9.18 15.65 5.09
CA ARG A 217 -9.31 15.70 6.55
C ARG A 217 -10.49 14.88 7.10
N PRO A 218 -11.66 14.79 6.43
CA PRO A 218 -12.74 13.92 6.89
C PRO A 218 -12.43 12.43 6.77
N ILE A 219 -11.34 12.07 6.09
CA ILE A 219 -10.98 10.68 5.86
C ILE A 219 -10.24 10.16 7.08
N ASP A 220 -10.91 9.27 7.81
CA ASP A 220 -10.24 8.45 8.81
C ASP A 220 -9.35 7.41 8.12
N PHE A 221 -8.07 7.76 7.98
CA PHE A 221 -7.08 6.93 7.32
C PHE A 221 -6.80 5.62 8.08
N ILE A 222 -6.98 5.59 9.42
CA ILE A 222 -6.93 4.33 10.20
C ILE A 222 -8.01 3.40 9.68
N THR A 223 -9.24 3.89 9.68
CA THR A 223 -10.38 3.09 9.24
C THR A 223 -10.22 2.64 7.78
N LYS A 224 -9.60 3.44 6.91
CA LYS A 224 -9.29 3.02 5.53
C LYS A 224 -8.24 1.91 5.47
N ILE A 225 -7.16 2.00 6.25
CA ILE A 225 -6.15 0.92 6.36
C ILE A 225 -6.80 -0.34 6.94
N MET A 226 -7.60 -0.22 8.00
CA MET A 226 -8.31 -1.35 8.59
C MET A 226 -9.26 -2.00 7.60
N ASN A 227 -10.04 -1.22 6.86
CA ASN A 227 -10.94 -1.75 5.83
C ASN A 227 -10.16 -2.44 4.71
N PHE A 228 -9.00 -1.91 4.32
CA PHE A 228 -8.10 -2.55 3.36
C PHE A 228 -7.60 -3.90 3.88
N ILE A 229 -7.11 -3.97 5.11
CA ILE A 229 -6.66 -5.23 5.74
C ILE A 229 -7.82 -6.20 5.90
N ALA A 230 -8.98 -5.74 6.35
CA ALA A 230 -10.20 -6.54 6.50
C ALA A 230 -10.71 -7.08 5.16
N GLN A 231 -10.59 -6.31 4.07
CA GLN A 231 -10.85 -6.82 2.74
C GLN A 231 -9.87 -7.93 2.39
N ILE A 232 -8.60 -7.80 2.76
CA ILE A 232 -7.57 -8.81 2.48
C ILE A 232 -7.79 -10.08 3.32
N CYS A 233 -7.89 -9.99 4.64
CA CYS A 233 -7.88 -11.15 5.53
C CYS A 233 -9.25 -11.57 6.08
N GLY A 234 -10.27 -10.71 5.95
CA GLY A 234 -11.57 -10.81 6.64
C GLY A 234 -11.62 -9.92 7.90
N PHE A 235 -12.82 -9.43 8.26
CA PHE A 235 -13.03 -8.42 9.32
C PHE A 235 -12.58 -8.81 10.75
N ASN A 236 -12.41 -10.10 11.05
CA ASN A 236 -12.16 -10.57 12.43
C ASN A 236 -10.68 -10.53 12.87
N LYS A 237 -9.80 -9.82 12.14
CA LYS A 237 -8.35 -10.08 12.17
C LYS A 237 -7.45 -8.86 12.33
N VAL A 238 -8.02 -7.71 12.66
CA VAL A 238 -7.29 -6.43 12.76
C VAL A 238 -7.39 -5.90 14.18
N GLU A 239 -6.24 -5.70 14.81
CA GLU A 239 -6.12 -5.00 16.10
C GLU A 239 -5.50 -3.62 15.87
N VAL A 240 -5.95 -2.61 16.62
CA VAL A 240 -5.39 -1.26 16.61
C VAL A 240 -4.71 -1.02 17.94
N GLU A 241 -3.47 -0.57 17.90
CA GLU A 241 -2.77 -0.09 19.09
C GLU A 241 -3.01 1.43 19.15
N ASP A 242 -3.84 1.88 20.10
CA ASP A 242 -4.11 3.31 20.28
C ASP A 242 -2.84 4.02 20.76
N ASP A 243 -2.35 4.97 19.95
CA ASP A 243 -1.22 5.82 20.31
C ASP A 243 -1.71 6.90 21.30
N GLU A 244 -1.67 6.61 22.61
CA GLU A 244 -2.06 7.52 23.70
C GLU A 244 -1.33 8.89 23.66
N SER A 245 -0.31 9.05 22.80
CA SER A 245 0.48 10.27 22.64
C SER A 245 -0.21 11.41 21.87
N GLN A 246 -1.34 11.18 21.19
CA GLN A 246 -2.04 12.24 20.42
C GLN A 246 -3.08 13.04 21.22
N ASN A 247 -3.36 12.69 22.48
CA ASN A 247 -4.42 13.30 23.28
C ASN A 247 -3.93 14.13 24.48
N LYS A 248 -2.74 14.73 24.40
CA LYS A 248 -2.39 15.84 25.30
C LYS A 248 -2.80 17.15 24.65
N PRO A 249 -3.80 17.88 25.17
CA PRO A 249 -4.02 19.25 24.76
C PRO A 249 -2.75 20.03 25.12
N SER A 250 -2.19 20.71 24.13
CA SER A 250 -1.12 21.68 24.35
C SER A 250 -1.60 22.67 25.41
N MET A 251 -0.98 22.64 26.60
CA MET A 251 -1.08 23.72 27.58
C MET A 251 -0.25 24.91 27.12
#